data_AF-Q2SRT1-F1
#
_entry.id   AF-Q2SRT1-F1
#
_cell.length_a   1.000
_cell.length_b   1.000
_cell.length_c   1.000
_cell.angle_alpha   90.00
_cell.angle_beta   90.00
_cell.angle_gamma   90.00
#
_symmetry.space_group_name_H-M   'P 1'
#
loop_
_entity.id
_entity.type
_entity.pdbx_description
1 polymer ?
#
loop_
_entity_poly.entity_id
_entity_poly.type
_entity_poly.pdbx_seq_one_letter_code
_entity_poly.pdbx_strand_id
1 'polypeptide(L)'
;MRDLLNVYLFAETNAANSEAVKQNLAQLSQQAQVYINIILGSFASLLVLLIAIIISIAWFKAGKADSDEERALELKKVKWLVAFFGLVILLWGVSGILTQLLQLHWKA
;
A
#
# COMPACT_ATOMS: atom_id res chain seq x y z
N MET A 1 -14.95 45.32 -30.50
CA MET A 1 -14.03 45.31 -29.35
C MET A 1 -14.63 44.67 -28.10
N ARG A 2 -15.85 45.04 -27.66
CA ARG A 2 -16.53 44.40 -26.51
C ARG A 2 -16.72 42.88 -26.66
N ASP A 3 -17.08 42.39 -27.85
CA ASP A 3 -17.31 40.95 -28.05
C ASP A 3 -16.03 40.11 -27.93
N LEU A 4 -14.90 40.63 -28.40
CA LEU A 4 -13.60 39.96 -28.25
C LEU A 4 -13.19 39.90 -26.78
N LEU A 5 -13.40 40.97 -26.01
CA LEU A 5 -13.12 41.01 -24.58
C LEU A 5 -13.92 39.95 -23.81
N ASN A 6 -15.20 39.76 -24.16
CA ASN A 6 -16.05 38.74 -23.55
C ASN A 6 -15.59 37.32 -23.86
N VAL A 7 -15.11 37.06 -25.10
CA VAL A 7 -14.55 35.76 -25.50
C VAL A 7 -13.26 35.45 -24.75
N TYR A 8 -12.37 36.43 -24.57
CA TYR A 8 -11.13 36.26 -23.78
C TYR A 8 -11.43 36.00 -22.30
N LEU A 9 -12.32 36.79 -21.69
CA LEU A 9 -12.74 36.58 -20.29
C LEU A 9 -13.37 35.20 -20.08
N PHE A 10 -14.19 34.74 -21.02
CA PHE A 10 -14.81 33.42 -20.96
C PHE A 10 -13.77 32.29 -21.08
N ALA A 11 -12.81 32.42 -21.99
CA ALA A 11 -11.73 31.44 -22.14
C ALA A 11 -10.82 31.38 -20.90
N GLU A 12 -10.46 32.53 -20.33
CA GLU A 12 -9.64 32.64 -19.13
C GLU A 12 -10.37 32.07 -17.90
N THR A 13 -11.67 32.37 -17.75
CA THR A 13 -12.50 31.82 -16.66
C THR A 13 -12.62 30.30 -16.76
N ASN A 14 -12.78 29.75 -17.97
CA ASN A 14 -12.85 28.30 -18.16
C ASN A 14 -11.50 27.61 -17.93
N ALA A 15 -10.39 28.24 -18.32
CA ALA A 15 -9.05 27.74 -18.03
C ALA A 15 -8.78 27.72 -16.51
N ALA A 16 -9.12 28.80 -15.81
CA ALA A 16 -9.01 28.88 -14.35
C ALA A 16 -9.90 27.83 -13.65
N ASN A 17 -11.14 27.64 -14.11
CA ASN A 17 -12.04 26.62 -13.58
C ASN A 17 -11.51 25.20 -13.84
N SER A 18 -10.96 24.93 -15.02
CA SER A 18 -10.37 23.63 -15.35
C SER A 18 -9.17 23.30 -14.44
N GLU A 19 -8.31 24.29 -14.20
CA GLU A 19 -7.16 24.14 -13.32
C GLU A 19 -7.59 23.94 -11.85
N ALA A 20 -8.58 24.71 -11.38
CA ALA A 20 -9.16 24.54 -10.05
C ALA A 20 -9.78 23.14 -9.87
N VAL A 21 -10.47 22.60 -10.89
CA VAL A 21 -11.02 21.23 -10.85
C VAL A 21 -9.92 20.19 -10.75
N LYS A 22 -8.85 20.31 -11.54
CA LYS A 22 -7.69 19.39 -11.46
C LYS A 22 -7.03 19.41 -10.08
N GLN A 23 -6.86 20.60 -9.50
CA GLN A 23 -6.27 20.75 -8.17
C GLN A 23 -7.14 20.11 -7.08
N ASN A 24 -8.46 20.34 -7.12
CA ASN A 24 -9.40 19.72 -6.19
C ASN A 24 -9.41 18.19 -6.31
N LEU A 25 -9.37 17.65 -7.54
CA LEU A 25 -9.29 16.22 -7.78
C LEU A 25 -7.97 15.61 -7.27
N ALA A 26 -6.85 16.32 -7.46
CA ALA A 26 -5.55 15.90 -6.95
C ALA A 26 -5.52 15.88 -5.41
N GLN A 27 -6.09 16.90 -4.76
CA GLN A 27 -6.21 16.95 -3.29
C GLN A 27 -7.11 15.83 -2.76
N LEU A 28 -8.26 15.59 -3.39
CA LEU A 28 -9.16 14.51 -3.01
C LEU A 28 -8.49 13.14 -3.16
N SER A 29 -7.76 12.93 -4.25
CA SER A 29 -6.99 11.70 -4.50
C SER A 29 -5.90 11.49 -3.44
N GLN A 30 -5.14 12.54 -3.10
CA GLN A 30 -4.12 12.46 -2.05
C GLN A 30 -4.74 12.10 -0.69
N GLN A 31 -5.87 12.73 -0.34
CA GLN A 31 -6.53 12.47 0.92
C GLN A 31 -7.09 11.03 0.98
N ALA A 32 -7.69 10.53 -0.11
CA ALA A 32 -8.12 9.14 -0.22
C ALA A 32 -6.93 8.17 -0.06
N GLN A 33 -5.79 8.47 -0.70
CA GLN A 33 -4.58 7.65 -0.59
C GLN A 33 -4.06 7.59 0.86
N VAL A 34 -4.13 8.69 1.60
CA VAL A 34 -3.75 8.72 3.03
C VAL A 34 -4.63 7.76 3.84
N TYR A 35 -5.96 7.82 3.68
CA TYR A 35 -6.87 6.94 4.40
C TYR A 35 -6.68 5.46 4.02
N ILE A 36 -6.48 5.17 2.74
CA ILE A 36 -6.16 3.82 2.26
C ILE A 36 -4.88 3.30 2.92
N ASN A 37 -3.82 4.13 2.97
CA ASN A 37 -2.55 3.75 3.58
C ASN A 37 -2.69 3.53 5.09
N ILE A 38 -3.47 4.35 5.79
CA ILE A 38 -3.73 4.19 7.24
C ILE A 38 -4.45 2.87 7.51
N ILE A 39 -5.51 2.58 6.76
CA ILE A 39 -6.31 1.37 6.94
C ILE A 39 -5.46 0.14 6.62
N LEU A 40 -4.81 0.12 5.45
CA LEU A 40 -3.93 -0.98 5.05
C LEU A 40 -2.78 -1.19 6.03
N GLY A 41 -2.15 -0.10 6.49
CA GLY A 41 -1.07 -0.15 7.49
C GLY A 41 -1.55 -0.71 8.82
N SER A 42 -2.77 -0.38 9.25
CA SER A 42 -3.37 -0.89 10.49
C SER A 42 -3.72 -2.39 10.39
N PHE A 43 -4.26 -2.83 9.26
CA PHE A 43 -4.51 -4.26 9.03
C PHE A 43 -3.20 -5.05 8.91
N ALA A 44 -2.20 -4.50 8.24
CA ALA A 44 -0.88 -5.12 8.11
C ALA A 44 -0.21 -5.28 9.48
N SER A 45 -0.26 -4.27 10.35
CA SER A 45 0.35 -4.35 11.69
C SER A 45 -0.32 -5.41 12.56
N LEU A 46 -1.66 -5.49 12.56
CA LEU A 46 -2.41 -6.54 13.25
C LEU A 46 -2.07 -7.93 12.74
N LEU A 47 -1.95 -8.09 11.42
CA LEU A 47 -1.64 -9.37 10.78
C LEU A 47 -0.21 -9.82 11.13
N VAL A 48 0.76 -8.90 11.10
CA VAL A 48 2.14 -9.15 11.54
C VAL A 48 2.18 -9.58 13.00
N LEU A 49 1.42 -8.92 13.88
CA LEU A 49 1.35 -9.26 15.30
C LEU A 49 0.80 -10.68 15.52
N LEU A 50 -0.32 -11.01 14.89
CA LEU A 50 -0.95 -12.33 14.96
C LEU A 50 0.02 -13.43 14.54
N ILE A 51 0.77 -13.19 13.46
CA ILE A 51 1.71 -14.19 12.95
C ILE A 51 2.98 -14.27 13.82
N ALA A 52 3.46 -13.17 14.37
CA ALA A 52 4.56 -13.20 15.35
C ALA A 52 4.21 -14.07 16.55
N ILE A 53 2.95 -14.01 17.02
CA ILE A 53 2.44 -14.88 18.08
C ILE A 53 2.44 -16.35 17.62
N ILE A 54 1.92 -16.66 16.43
CA ILE A 54 1.88 -18.04 15.90
C ILE A 54 3.30 -18.61 15.75
N ILE A 55 4.23 -17.84 15.19
CA ILE A 55 5.63 -18.25 15.03
C ILE A 55 6.27 -18.49 16.40
N SER A 56 6.05 -17.60 17.36
CA SER A 56 6.58 -17.75 18.72
C SER A 56 6.06 -19.03 19.36
N ILE A 57 4.75 -19.31 19.28
CA ILE A 57 4.15 -20.53 19.82
C ILE A 57 4.71 -21.78 19.13
N ALA A 58 4.78 -21.79 17.79
CA ALA A 58 5.31 -22.91 17.03
C ALA A 58 6.79 -23.17 17.36
N TRP A 59 7.59 -22.11 17.53
CA TRP A 59 8.98 -22.20 17.95
C TRP A 59 9.12 -22.80 19.35
N PHE A 60 8.32 -22.34 20.31
CA PHE A 60 8.31 -22.90 21.67
C PHE A 60 7.84 -24.36 21.70
N LYS A 61 6.85 -24.74 20.89
CA LYS A 61 6.40 -26.13 20.77
C LYS A 61 7.46 -27.02 20.15
N ALA A 62 8.14 -26.56 19.10
CA ALA A 62 9.23 -27.30 18.48
C ALA A 62 10.39 -27.55 19.47
N GLY A 63 10.68 -26.58 20.35
CA GLY A 63 11.71 -26.73 21.39
C GLY A 63 11.34 -27.71 22.53
N LYS A 64 10.06 -28.09 22.64
CA LYS A 64 9.54 -29.02 23.66
C LYS A 64 9.01 -30.34 23.07
N ALA A 65 9.20 -30.58 21.77
CA ALA A 65 8.71 -31.79 21.13
C ALA A 65 9.52 -33.00 21.59
N ASP A 66 8.84 -34.06 22.04
CA ASP A 66 9.46 -35.30 22.53
C ASP A 66 9.90 -36.24 21.39
N SER A 67 9.47 -35.96 20.16
CA SER A 67 9.87 -36.70 18.96
C SER A 67 10.41 -35.78 17.86
N ASP A 68 11.38 -36.30 17.10
CA ASP A 68 11.95 -35.59 15.95
C ASP A 68 10.90 -35.36 14.84
N GLU A 69 9.88 -36.23 14.73
CA GLU A 69 8.78 -36.06 13.77
C GLU A 69 7.87 -34.87 14.12
N GLU A 70 7.48 -34.71 15.38
CA GLU A 70 6.69 -33.54 15.82
C GLU A 70 7.50 -32.25 15.66
N ARG A 71 8.79 -32.28 15.98
CA ARG A 71 9.67 -31.13 15.81
C ARG A 71 9.78 -30.71 14.34
N ALA A 72 9.91 -31.67 13.42
CA ALA A 72 9.99 -31.42 11.98
C ALA A 72 8.67 -30.81 11.43
N LEU A 73 7.53 -31.26 11.94
CA LEU A 73 6.21 -30.72 11.57
C LEU A 73 6.03 -29.26 11.99
N GLU A 74 6.39 -28.91 13.23
CA GLU A 74 6.30 -27.52 13.71
C GLU A 74 7.30 -26.60 13.00
N LEU A 75 8.53 -27.06 12.76
CA LEU A 75 9.53 -26.29 12.00
C LEU A 75 9.12 -26.08 10.53
N LYS A 76 8.44 -27.05 9.91
CA LYS A 76 7.90 -26.91 8.56
C LYS A 76 6.84 -25.81 8.49
N LYS A 77 5.96 -25.70 9.50
CA LYS A 77 4.97 -24.61 9.58
C LYS A 77 5.64 -23.24 9.69
N VAL A 78 6.65 -23.11 10.54
CA VAL A 78 7.43 -21.87 10.69
C VAL A 78 8.13 -21.51 9.37
N LYS A 79 8.77 -22.46 8.70
CA LYS A 79 9.46 -22.24 7.42
C LYS A 79 8.51 -21.73 6.33
N TRP A 80 7.31 -22.31 6.23
CA TRP A 80 6.30 -21.85 5.26
C TRP A 80 5.75 -20.47 5.59
N LEU A 81 5.52 -20.16 6.87
CA LEU A 81 5.12 -18.83 7.31
C LEU A 81 6.19 -17.78 6.97
N VAL A 82 7.46 -18.04 7.27
CA VAL A 82 8.56 -17.13 6.94
C VAL A 82 8.69 -16.95 5.42
N ALA A 83 8.58 -18.03 4.64
CA ALA A 83 8.64 -17.97 3.17
C ALA A 83 7.47 -17.14 2.59
N PHE A 84 6.26 -17.32 3.12
CA PHE A 84 5.09 -16.52 2.73
C PHE A 84 5.31 -15.02 3.01
N PHE A 85 5.85 -14.67 4.18
CA PHE A 85 6.17 -13.27 4.51
C PHE A 85 7.25 -12.68 3.62
N GLY A 86 8.31 -13.43 3.34
CA GLY A 86 9.34 -13.01 2.40
C GLY A 86 8.73 -12.63 1.05
N LEU A 87 7.78 -13.43 0.56
CA LEU A 87 7.08 -13.16 -0.69
C LEU A 87 6.16 -11.94 -0.62
N VAL A 88 5.39 -11.79 0.46
CA VAL A 88 4.51 -10.62 0.65
C VAL A 88 5.30 -9.32 0.73
N ILE A 89 6.43 -9.31 1.45
CA ILE A 89 7.31 -8.14 1.57
C ILE A 89 7.91 -7.78 0.21
N LEU A 90 8.34 -8.78 -0.57
CA LEU A 90 8.83 -8.56 -1.93
C LEU A 90 7.75 -7.93 -2.83
N LEU A 91 6.54 -8.49 -2.84
CA LEU A 91 5.43 -7.94 -3.62
C LEU A 91 5.07 -6.51 -3.18
N TRP A 92 5.08 -6.25 -1.88
CA TRP A 92 4.83 -4.92 -1.34
C TRP A 92 5.90 -3.90 -1.77
N GLY A 93 7.18 -4.30 -1.74
CA GLY A 93 8.29 -3.48 -2.25
C GLY A 93 8.14 -3.15 -3.74
N VAL A 94 7.71 -4.13 -4.56
CA VAL A 94 7.45 -3.92 -6.00
C VAL A 94 6.29 -2.93 -6.23
N SER A 95 5.23 -3.00 -5.42
CA SER A 95 4.12 -2.04 -5.50
C SER A 95 4.56 -0.59 -5.31
N GLY A 96 5.51 -0.35 -4.38
CA GLY A 96 6.06 0.99 -4.15
C GLY A 96 6.79 1.53 -5.37
N ILE A 97 7.57 0.69 -6.04
CA ILE A 97 8.31 1.04 -7.26
C ILE A 97 7.34 1.33 -8.41
N LEU A 98 6.33 0.48 -8.62
CA LEU A 98 5.32 0.68 -9.66
C LEU A 98 4.56 2.00 -9.47
N THR A 99 4.25 2.35 -8.22
CA THR A 99 3.55 3.62 -7.90
C THR A 99 4.43 4.82 -8.23
N GLN A 100 5.74 4.77 -7.95
CA GLN A 100 6.68 5.83 -8.30
C GLN A 100 6.81 5.98 -9.82
N LEU A 101 6.90 4.87 -10.56
CA LEU A 101 6.95 4.88 -12.03
C LEU A 101 5.68 5.47 -12.66
N LEU A 102 4.51 5.12 -12.13
CA LEU A 102 3.22 5.69 -12.55
C LEU A 102 3.18 7.21 -12.30
N GLN A 103 3.60 7.66 -11.13
CA GLN A 103 3.66 9.10 -10.81
C GLN A 103 4.64 9.86 -11.70
N LEU A 104 5.75 9.23 -12.09
CA LEU A 104 6.75 9.85 -12.96
C LEU A 104 6.20 10.09 -14.37
N HIS A 105 5.46 9.11 -14.92
CA HIS A 105 4.82 9.25 -16.23
C HIS A 105 3.58 10.14 -16.24
N TRP A 106 2.86 10.26 -15.12
CA TRP A 106 1.68 11.12 -15.05
C TRP A 106 2.02 12.61 -14.87
N LYS A 107 3.24 12.90 -14.39
CA LYS A 107 3.78 14.26 -14.26
C LYS A 107 4.54 14.74 -15.50
N ALA A 108 4.80 13.85 -16.47
CA ALA A 108 5.41 14.16 -17.76
C ALA A 108 4.33 14.45 -18.80
#